data_AF-A0A2R5EV52-F1
#
_entry.id   AF-A0A2R5EV52-F1
#
_cell.length_a   1.000
_cell.length_b   1.000
_cell.length_c   1.000
_cell.angle_alpha   90.00
_cell.angle_beta   90.00
_cell.angle_gamma   90.00
#
_symmetry.space_group_name_H-M   'P 1'
#
loop_
_entity.id
_entity.type
_entity.pdbx_description
1 polymer ?
#
loop_
_entity_poly.entity_id
_entity_poly.type
_entity_poly.pdbx_seq_one_letter_code
_entity_poly.pdbx_strand_id
1 'polypeptide(L)'
;MNYLKIAMLVAVVFTLLGCQGEPTGQGYIFEVSEDGRVLVLDDIDNIQIGKRWVDISSNYSGDAIWLKTTTSKYKVGQRVRYWVDGGVDQSFPAQASAKKIEIID
;
A
#
# COMPACT_ATOMS: atom_id res chain seq x y z
N MET A 1 23.66 -33.55 27.69
CA MET A 1 22.91 -33.81 26.44
C MET A 1 21.75 -32.84 26.17
N ASN A 2 21.49 -31.84 27.02
CA ASN A 2 20.36 -30.91 26.84
C ASN A 2 20.74 -29.65 26.05
N TYR A 3 22.01 -29.23 26.09
CA TYR A 3 22.49 -28.02 25.41
C TYR A 3 22.48 -28.14 23.88
N LEU A 4 22.71 -29.34 23.33
CA LEU A 4 22.65 -29.59 21.88
C LEU A 4 21.21 -29.50 21.34
N LYS A 5 20.23 -29.95 22.13
CA LYS A 5 18.80 -29.81 21.81
C LYS A 5 18.35 -28.35 21.91
N ILE A 6 18.83 -27.62 22.93
CA ILE A 6 18.53 -26.19 23.10
C ILE A 6 19.13 -25.36 21.95
N ALA A 7 20.39 -25.62 21.56
CA ALA A 7 21.04 -24.94 20.43
C ALA A 7 20.32 -25.20 19.10
N MET A 8 19.84 -26.44 18.88
CA MET A 8 19.06 -26.79 17.69
C MET A 8 17.68 -26.11 17.70
N LEU A 9 17.04 -25.95 18.86
CA LEU A 9 15.78 -25.22 18.99
C LEU A 9 15.94 -23.71 18.68
N VAL A 10 17.04 -23.10 19.15
CA VAL A 10 17.33 -21.67 18.90
C VAL A 10 17.65 -21.40 17.43
N ALA A 11 18.36 -22.31 16.75
CA ALA A 11 18.68 -22.15 15.33
C ALA A 11 17.45 -22.21 14.40
N VAL A 12 16.43 -23.00 14.75
CA VAL A 12 15.17 -23.08 13.99
C VAL A 12 14.36 -21.78 14.12
N VAL A 13 14.38 -21.15 15.30
CA VAL A 13 13.63 -19.91 15.57
C VAL A 13 14.13 -18.72 14.75
N PHE A 14 15.44 -18.66 14.42
CA PHE A 14 16.01 -17.56 13.63
C PHE A 14 15.63 -17.59 12.13
N THR A 15 15.21 -18.73 11.59
CA THR A 15 14.80 -18.84 10.17
C THR A 15 13.38 -18.34 9.90
N LEU A 16 12.61 -18.02 10.95
CA LEU A 16 11.22 -17.54 10.86
C LEU A 16 11.12 -16.00 10.90
N LEU A 17 12.25 -15.28 10.89
CA LEU A 17 12.25 -13.84 10.65
C LEU A 17 11.94 -13.58 9.17
N GLY A 18 10.66 -13.73 8.83
CA GLY A 18 10.15 -13.58 7.48
C GLY A 18 10.54 -12.22 6.92
N CYS A 19 11.29 -12.22 5.81
CA CYS A 19 11.39 -11.07 4.94
C CYS A 19 9.96 -10.64 4.57
N GLN A 20 9.52 -9.48 5.06
CA GLN A 20 8.41 -8.79 4.40
C GLN A 20 8.91 -8.48 2.99
N GLY A 21 8.22 -9.00 1.97
CA GLY A 21 8.60 -8.74 0.58
C GLY A 21 8.65 -7.23 0.29
N GLU A 22 9.33 -6.84 -0.79
CA GLU A 22 9.39 -5.44 -1.21
C GLU A 22 7.97 -4.89 -1.46
N PRO A 23 7.70 -3.60 -1.14
CA PRO A 23 6.43 -2.97 -1.47
C PRO A 23 6.19 -2.99 -2.98
N THR A 24 4.93 -3.16 -3.36
CA THR A 24 4.51 -3.05 -4.76
C THR A 24 4.64 -1.62 -5.27
N GLY A 25 4.38 -0.65 -4.39
CA GLY A 25 4.54 0.76 -4.70
C GLY A 25 4.39 1.65 -3.48
N GLN A 26 4.54 2.95 -3.71
CA GLN A 26 4.39 4.01 -2.72
C GLN A 26 3.74 5.24 -3.34
N GLY A 27 3.16 6.09 -2.51
CA GLY A 27 2.51 7.32 -2.96
C GLY A 27 1.71 7.97 -1.84
N TYR A 28 0.79 8.83 -2.20
CA TYR A 28 -0.08 9.55 -1.28
C TYR A 28 -1.53 9.16 -1.48
N ILE A 29 -2.27 9.05 -0.37
CA ILE A 29 -3.71 8.83 -0.41
C ILE A 29 -4.38 10.11 -0.93
N PHE A 30 -4.91 10.05 -2.14
CA PHE A 30 -5.63 11.15 -2.76
C PHE A 30 -7.12 11.12 -2.43
N GLU A 31 -7.73 9.93 -2.41
CA GLU A 31 -9.16 9.75 -2.16
C GLU A 31 -9.40 8.51 -1.29
N VAL A 32 -10.35 8.61 -0.37
CA VAL A 32 -10.84 7.49 0.44
C VAL A 32 -12.30 7.30 0.12
N SER A 33 -12.63 6.21 -0.56
CA SER A 33 -13.98 5.89 -1.00
C SER A 33 -14.78 5.17 0.09
N GLU A 34 -16.09 5.42 0.13
CA GLU A 34 -17.02 4.75 1.05
C GLU A 34 -17.18 3.25 0.76
N ASP A 35 -16.84 2.81 -0.46
CA ASP A 35 -16.93 1.41 -0.89
C ASP A 35 -15.74 0.52 -0.44
N GLY A 36 -14.86 1.05 0.41
CA GLY A 36 -13.71 0.30 0.92
C GLY A 36 -12.53 0.30 -0.04
N ARG A 37 -12.23 1.46 -0.65
CA ARG A 37 -11.06 1.64 -1.51
C ARG A 37 -10.33 2.94 -1.19
N VAL A 38 -9.04 2.97 -1.45
CA VAL A 38 -8.21 4.18 -1.41
C VAL A 38 -7.54 4.39 -2.76
N LEU A 39 -7.51 5.64 -3.24
CA LEU A 39 -6.75 6.03 -4.42
C LEU A 39 -5.38 6.52 -3.96
N VAL A 40 -4.34 5.89 -4.48
CA VAL A 40 -2.95 6.28 -4.24
C VAL A 40 -2.39 6.85 -5.53
N LEU A 41 -1.78 8.03 -5.41
CA LEU A 41 -1.05 8.73 -6.48
C LEU A 41 0.44 8.73 -6.13
N ASP A 42 1.32 8.49 -7.08
CA ASP A 42 2.78 8.54 -6.87
C ASP A 42 3.27 9.91 -6.38
N ASP A 43 2.64 10.97 -6.88
CA ASP A 43 2.90 12.36 -6.54
C ASP A 43 1.59 13.13 -6.37
N ILE A 44 1.57 14.06 -5.42
CA ILE A 44 0.45 14.98 -5.19
C ILE A 44 1.02 16.38 -5.02
N ASP A 45 0.68 17.27 -5.95
CA ASP A 45 0.83 18.70 -5.72
C ASP A 45 -0.18 19.18 -4.67
N ASN A 46 0.25 20.08 -3.78
CA ASN A 46 -0.62 20.69 -2.76
C ASN A 46 -1.91 21.33 -3.33
N ILE A 47 -1.90 21.71 -4.62
CA ILE A 47 -3.03 22.30 -5.34
C ILE A 47 -4.15 21.27 -5.65
N GLN A 48 -3.84 19.98 -5.56
CA GLN A 48 -4.76 18.89 -5.87
C GLN A 48 -5.47 18.35 -4.61
N ILE A 49 -4.99 18.70 -3.41
CA ILE A 49 -5.59 18.28 -2.14
C ILE A 49 -7.00 18.88 -2.02
N GLY A 50 -8.00 18.01 -1.84
CA GLY A 50 -9.42 18.39 -1.74
C GLY A 50 -10.19 18.44 -3.06
N LYS A 51 -9.54 18.14 -4.19
CA LYS A 51 -10.22 17.89 -5.47
C LYS A 51 -10.65 16.43 -5.60
N ARG A 52 -11.57 16.13 -6.51
CA ARG A 52 -11.93 14.75 -6.83
C ARG A 52 -11.07 14.24 -7.98
N TRP A 53 -10.94 12.91 -8.08
CA TRP A 53 -10.15 12.30 -9.16
C TRP A 53 -10.59 12.80 -10.55
N VAL A 54 -11.90 12.89 -10.78
CA VAL A 54 -12.51 13.37 -12.05
C VAL A 54 -12.07 14.79 -12.44
N ASP A 55 -11.68 15.62 -11.49
CA ASP A 55 -11.29 17.01 -11.74
C ASP A 55 -9.83 17.13 -12.18
N ILE A 56 -8.99 16.16 -11.83
CA ILE A 56 -7.53 16.20 -12.06
C ILE A 56 -7.06 15.14 -13.07
N SER A 57 -7.84 14.08 -13.28
CA SER A 57 -7.41 12.88 -14.04
C SER A 57 -7.02 13.18 -15.48
N SER A 58 -7.59 14.21 -16.10
CA SER A 58 -7.27 14.61 -17.47
C SER A 58 -5.86 15.19 -17.64
N ASN A 59 -5.30 15.76 -16.56
CA ASN A 59 -3.99 16.41 -16.55
C ASN A 59 -2.96 15.67 -15.71
N TYR A 60 -3.37 14.58 -15.05
CA TYR A 60 -2.50 13.76 -14.23
C TYR A 60 -1.72 12.77 -15.10
N SER A 61 -0.40 12.72 -14.93
CA SER A 61 0.52 11.93 -15.76
C SER A 61 1.33 10.89 -14.97
N GLY A 62 1.16 10.82 -13.66
CA GLY A 62 1.83 9.86 -12.80
C GLY A 62 1.08 8.54 -12.66
N ASP A 63 1.59 7.69 -11.78
CA ASP A 63 0.97 6.40 -11.44
C ASP A 63 -0.19 6.61 -10.47
N ALA A 64 -1.39 6.17 -10.89
CA ALA A 64 -2.59 6.16 -10.08
C ALA A 64 -3.09 4.74 -9.88
N ILE A 65 -3.40 4.35 -8.64
CA ILE A 65 -3.95 3.03 -8.32
C ILE A 65 -5.06 3.10 -7.25
N TRP A 66 -6.18 2.44 -7.55
CA TRP A 66 -7.21 2.13 -6.58
C TRP A 66 -6.90 0.81 -5.87
N LEU A 67 -6.79 0.88 -4.54
CA LEU A 67 -6.52 -0.26 -3.68
C LEU A 67 -7.74 -0.59 -2.83
N LYS A 68 -8.28 -1.80 -3.00
CA LYS A 68 -9.35 -2.32 -2.14
C LYS A 68 -8.82 -2.69 -0.77
N THR A 69 -9.37 -2.10 0.30
CA THR A 69 -8.89 -2.23 1.68
C THR A 69 -9.91 -1.74 2.70
N THR A 70 -9.67 -1.99 3.99
CA THR A 70 -10.43 -1.34 5.07
C THR A 70 -9.98 0.11 5.22
N THR A 71 -10.89 1.07 5.04
CA THR A 71 -10.58 2.49 4.92
C THR A 71 -10.52 3.28 6.23
N SER A 72 -11.03 2.72 7.34
CA SER A 72 -11.28 3.45 8.60
C SER A 72 -10.07 4.17 9.22
N LYS A 73 -8.85 3.75 8.90
CA LYS A 73 -7.59 4.32 9.43
C LYS A 73 -6.87 5.26 8.46
N TYR A 74 -7.36 5.39 7.23
CA TYR A 74 -6.72 6.14 6.16
C TYR A 74 -7.35 7.52 5.97
N LYS A 75 -6.53 8.50 5.61
CA LYS A 75 -6.94 9.89 5.37
C LYS A 75 -6.24 10.44 4.13
N VAL A 76 -6.91 11.35 3.45
CA VAL A 76 -6.33 12.09 2.32
C VAL A 76 -5.06 12.83 2.77
N GLY A 77 -4.03 12.81 1.92
CA GLY A 77 -2.72 13.42 2.13
C GLY A 77 -1.69 12.53 2.82
N GLN A 78 -2.08 11.38 3.38
CA GLN A 78 -1.13 10.47 4.04
C GLN A 78 -0.18 9.83 3.02
N ARG A 79 1.12 9.80 3.35
CA ARG A 79 2.10 9.05 2.55
C ARG A 79 2.07 7.59 2.95
N VAL A 80 1.98 6.71 1.96
CA VAL A 80 1.87 5.27 2.17
C VAL A 80 2.79 4.47 1.26
N ARG A 81 3.15 3.28 1.72
CA ARG A 81 3.63 2.18 0.87
C ARG A 81 2.66 1.02 0.94
N TYR A 82 2.50 0.30 -0.17
CA TYR A 82 1.49 -0.73 -0.29
C TYR A 82 2.02 -2.00 -0.93
N TRP A 83 1.37 -3.11 -0.59
CA TRP A 83 1.57 -4.43 -1.17
C TRP A 83 0.24 -4.89 -1.74
N VAL A 84 0.24 -5.38 -2.97
CA VAL A 84 -0.96 -5.95 -3.59
C VAL A 84 -1.04 -7.45 -3.30
N ASP A 85 -2.27 -7.95 -3.19
CA ASP A 85 -2.57 -9.38 -3.19
C ASP A 85 -3.11 -9.78 -4.58
N GLY A 86 -2.45 -10.73 -5.22
CA GLY A 86 -2.78 -11.13 -6.60
C GLY A 86 -2.17 -10.21 -7.66
N GLY A 87 -2.97 -9.87 -8.67
CA GLY A 87 -2.54 -9.06 -9.82
C GLY A 87 -2.99 -7.60 -9.74
N VAL A 88 -2.42 -6.80 -10.64
CA VAL A 88 -2.84 -5.42 -10.91
C VAL A 88 -3.58 -5.39 -12.23
N ASP A 89 -4.84 -4.92 -12.22
CA ASP A 89 -5.61 -4.68 -13.43
C ASP A 89 -5.11 -3.42 -14.13
N GLN A 90 -4.72 -3.60 -15.40
CA GLN A 90 -4.08 -2.60 -16.24
C GLN A 90 -5.14 -1.65 -16.82
N SER A 91 -5.66 -0.77 -15.97
CA SER A 91 -6.54 0.35 -16.32
C SER A 91 -5.96 1.67 -15.80
N PHE A 92 -6.59 2.81 -16.08
CA PHE A 92 -6.16 4.10 -15.55
C PHE A 92 -7.29 4.82 -14.81
N PRO A 93 -7.24 4.92 -13.46
CA PRO A 93 -6.21 4.36 -12.57
C PRO A 93 -6.19 2.84 -12.55
N ALA A 94 -5.03 2.26 -12.27
CA ALA A 94 -4.88 0.83 -12.06
C ALA A 94 -5.76 0.35 -10.89
N GLN A 95 -6.08 -0.94 -10.83
CA GLN A 95 -6.89 -1.50 -9.75
C GLN A 95 -6.21 -2.72 -9.13
N ALA A 96 -6.19 -2.83 -7.80
CA ALA A 96 -5.72 -4.02 -7.11
C ALA A 96 -6.37 -4.20 -5.73
N SER A 97 -6.26 -5.41 -5.18
CA SER A 97 -6.57 -5.66 -3.77
C SER A 97 -5.33 -5.42 -2.93
N ALA A 98 -5.44 -4.66 -1.83
CA ALA A 98 -4.30 -4.39 -0.97
C ALA A 98 -4.13 -5.54 0.04
N LYS A 99 -2.95 -6.17 0.03
CA LYS A 99 -2.50 -7.08 1.08
C LYS A 99 -2.15 -6.33 2.36
N LYS A 100 -1.47 -5.20 2.19
CA LYS A 100 -0.99 -4.33 3.27
C LYS A 100 -0.84 -2.92 2.73
N ILE A 101 -1.23 -1.93 3.52
CA ILE A 101 -0.88 -0.53 3.29
C ILE A 101 -0.38 0.04 4.62
N GLU A 102 0.81 0.62 4.58
CA GLU A 102 1.52 1.17 5.73
C GLU A 102 1.72 2.66 5.54
N ILE A 103 1.32 3.43 6.56
CA ILE A 103 1.54 4.88 6.62
C ILE A 103 3.00 5.11 7.00
N ILE A 104 3.70 5.93 6.24
CA ILE A 104 5.13 6.20 6.40
C ILE A 104 5.45 7.66 6.71
N ASP A 105 4.45 8.55 6.64
CA ASP A 105 4.49 9.97 7.07
C ASP A 105 3.07 10.45 7.41
#